data_AF-A0A6C1E3B7-F1
#
_entry.id   AF-A0A6C1E3B7-F1
#
_cell.length_a   1.000
_cell.length_b   1.000
_cell.length_c   1.000
_cell.angle_alpha   90.00
_cell.angle_beta   90.00
_cell.angle_gamma   90.00
#
_symmetry.space_group_name_H-M   'P 1'
#
loop_
_entity.id
_entity.type
_entity.pdbx_description
1 polymer ?
#
loop_
_entity_poly.entity_id
_entity_poly.type
_entity_poly.pdbx_seq_one_letter_code
_entity_poly.pdbx_strand_id
1 'polypeptide(L)' 'MVTKHKSSALGKIQTAQEVLLSATVTPAEMNGLDDKLGQIKPGFFADLLMMNSNPLENIEILDEPETNLLLVMKDGRIY' A
#
# COMPACT_ATOMS: atom_id res chain seq x y z
N MET A 1 -8.82 -3.53 -19.46
CA MET A 1 -8.33 -4.87 -19.07
C MET A 1 -7.01 -4.67 -18.32
N VAL A 2 -7.08 -4.30 -17.05
CA VAL A 2 -5.91 -3.99 -16.22
C VAL A 2 -5.54 -5.26 -15.43
N THR A 3 -4.27 -5.60 -15.48
CA THR A 3 -3.64 -6.87 -15.05
C THR A 3 -3.80 -7.17 -13.56
N LYS A 4 -4.38 -8.35 -13.26
CA LYS A 4 -4.71 -8.92 -11.94
C LYS A 4 -3.53 -9.48 -11.09
N HIS A 5 -2.27 -9.07 -11.28
CA HIS A 5 -1.17 -10.01 -10.96
C HIS A 5 0.02 -9.55 -10.10
N LYS A 6 0.07 -8.33 -9.55
CA LYS A 6 1.31 -7.92 -8.85
C LYS A 6 1.39 -8.30 -7.36
N SER A 7 0.31 -8.24 -6.58
CA SER A 7 0.41 -8.43 -5.12
C SER A 7 0.35 -9.91 -4.71
N SER A 8 -0.58 -10.69 -5.29
CA SER A 8 -0.72 -12.14 -5.05
C SER A 8 0.46 -12.98 -5.55
N ALA A 9 1.19 -12.52 -6.58
CA ALA A 9 2.39 -13.20 -7.04
C ALA A 9 3.54 -13.07 -6.02
N LEU A 10 3.68 -11.89 -5.41
CA LEU A 10 4.71 -11.63 -4.40
C LEU A 10 4.37 -12.31 -3.06
N GLY A 11 3.10 -12.40 -2.67
CA GLY A 11 2.67 -13.09 -1.44
C GLY A 11 3.03 -14.58 -1.38
N LYS A 12 3.36 -15.21 -2.51
CA LYS A 12 3.83 -16.60 -2.57
C LYS A 12 5.34 -16.77 -2.34
N ILE A 13 6.08 -15.66 -2.37
CA ILE A 13 7.55 -15.62 -2.32
C ILE A 13 8.03 -14.79 -1.11
N GLN A 14 7.25 -13.79 -0.71
CA GLN A 14 7.54 -12.82 0.34
C GLN A 14 6.41 -12.82 1.38
N THR A 15 6.75 -12.45 2.61
CA THR A 15 5.77 -12.21 3.68
C THR A 15 4.91 -10.99 3.37
N ALA A 16 3.71 -10.92 3.95
CA ALA A 16 2.83 -9.75 3.81
C ALA A 16 3.54 -8.43 4.21
N GLN A 17 4.37 -8.47 5.25
CA GLN A 17 5.15 -7.32 5.69
C GLN A 17 6.17 -6.87 4.64
N GLU A 18 6.92 -7.80 4.03
CA GLU A 18 7.88 -7.49 2.98
C GLU A 18 7.18 -6.89 1.74
N VAL A 19 6.02 -7.42 1.36
CA VAL A 19 5.21 -6.87 0.26
C VAL A 19 4.79 -5.43 0.58
N LEU A 20 4.27 -5.16 1.79
CA LEU A 20 3.88 -3.81 2.18
C LEU A 20 5.08 -2.85 2.21
N LEU A 21 6.23 -3.27 2.74
CA LEU A 21 7.46 -2.46 2.73
C LEU A 21 7.91 -2.12 1.30
N SER A 22 7.84 -3.08 0.38
CA SER A 22 8.17 -2.88 -1.04
C SER A 22 7.27 -1.86 -1.76
N ALA A 23 6.08 -1.62 -1.22
CA ALA A 23 5.10 -0.66 -1.74
C ALA A 23 5.03 0.65 -0.94
N THR A 24 5.79 0.79 0.15
CA THR A 24 5.72 1.94 1.05
C THR A 24 7.09 2.53 1.35
N VAL A 25 7.79 1.99 2.35
CA VAL A 25 9.06 2.52 2.87
C VAL A 25 10.18 2.40 1.85
N THR A 26 10.34 1.24 1.21
CA THR A 26 11.48 0.98 0.31
C THR A 26 11.49 1.94 -0.90
N PRO A 27 10.38 2.16 -1.63
CA PRO A 27 10.36 3.16 -2.69
C PRO A 27 10.56 4.59 -2.18
N ALA A 28 10.09 4.93 -0.97
CA ALA A 28 10.31 6.26 -0.39
C ALA A 28 11.81 6.53 -0.21
N GLU A 29 12.53 5.60 0.41
CA GLU A 29 13.98 5.67 0.61
C GLU A 29 14.74 5.71 -0.73
N MET A 30 14.38 4.84 -1.68
CA MET A 30 15.04 4.78 -2.99
C MET A 30 14.91 6.08 -3.80
N ASN A 31 13.86 6.87 -3.56
CA ASN A 31 13.62 8.14 -4.24
C ASN A 31 14.02 9.36 -3.41
N GLY A 32 14.62 9.18 -2.23
CA GLY A 32 14.99 10.29 -1.33
C GLY A 32 13.78 11.06 -0.81
N LEU A 33 12.67 10.35 -0.57
CA LEU A 33 11.40 10.89 -0.08
C LEU A 33 10.98 10.25 1.25
N ASP A 34 11.92 9.59 1.94
CA ASP A 34 11.73 8.92 3.24
C ASP A 34 11.40 9.89 4.38
N ASP A 35 11.57 11.20 4.18
CA ASP A 35 11.13 12.26 5.08
C ASP A 35 9.74 12.83 4.74
N LYS A 36 9.09 12.31 3.68
CA LYS A 36 7.79 12.80 3.16
C LYS A 36 6.75 11.71 2.89
N LEU A 37 7.12 10.47 2.56
CA LEU A 37 6.18 9.42 2.19
C LEU A 37 6.60 8.03 2.68
N GLY A 38 5.70 7.05 2.51
CA GLY A 38 5.96 5.64 2.83
C GLY A 38 5.70 5.27 4.29
N GLN A 39 5.38 6.24 5.16
CA GLN A 39 5.02 6.03 6.56
C GLN A 39 3.93 7.00 7.00
N ILE A 40 3.09 6.57 7.96
CA ILE A 40 2.09 7.44 8.59
C ILE A 40 2.77 8.15 9.77
N LYS A 41 3.18 9.40 9.57
CA LYS A 41 3.92 10.19 10.57
C LYS A 41 3.62 11.70 10.41
N PRO A 42 3.66 12.50 11.49
CA PRO A 42 3.54 13.95 11.37
C PRO A 42 4.58 14.54 10.40
N GLY A 43 4.13 15.44 9.51
CA GLY A 43 4.98 16.09 8.51
C GLY A 43 5.10 15.35 7.16
N PHE A 44 4.50 14.17 7.04
CA PHE A 44 4.44 13.39 5.79
C PHE A 44 3.19 13.75 4.99
N PHE A 45 3.19 13.42 3.69
CA PHE A 45 2.00 13.55 2.85
C PHE A 45 0.85 12.71 3.42
N ALA A 46 -0.35 13.27 3.33
CA ALA A 46 -1.58 12.58 3.73
C ALA A 46 -2.06 11.65 2.59
N ASP A 47 -1.20 10.70 2.22
CA ASP A 47 -1.46 9.64 1.25
C ASP A 47 -1.82 8.36 2.03
N LEU A 48 -3.09 7.98 2.01
CA LEU A 48 -3.63 6.89 2.84
C LEU A 48 -4.55 5.98 2.01
N LEU A 49 -4.50 4.69 2.32
CA LEU A 49 -5.49 3.71 1.87
C LEU A 49 -6.25 3.23 3.10
N MET A 50 -7.59 3.31 3.05
CA MET A 50 -8.45 2.66 4.06
C MET A 50 -8.97 1.36 3.48
N MET A 51 -8.80 0.27 4.21
CA MET A 51 -9.17 -1.06 3.75
C MET A 51 -10.19 -1.72 4.68
N ASN A 52 -11.06 -2.54 4.10
CA ASN A 52 -12.08 -3.29 4.84
C ASN A 52 -11.50 -4.52 5.57
N SER A 53 -10.26 -4.90 5.27
CA SER A 53 -9.60 -6.08 5.80
C SER A 53 -8.10 -5.81 6.00
N ASN A 54 -7.46 -6.59 6.87
CA ASN A 54 -6.06 -6.40 7.25
C ASN A 54 -5.10 -7.11 6.27
N PRO A 55 -4.29 -6.36 5.48
CA PRO A 55 -3.38 -6.97 4.50
C PRO A 55 -2.22 -7.74 5.13
N LEU A 56 -1.95 -7.56 6.43
CA LEU A 56 -0.96 -8.36 7.16
C LEU A 56 -1.46 -9.78 7.44
N GLU A 57 -2.77 -10.01 7.49
CA GLU A 57 -3.37 -11.33 7.68
C GLU A 57 -3.55 -12.07 6.36
N ASN A 58 -3.94 -11.34 5.31
CA ASN A 58 -4.05 -11.87 3.95
C ASN A 58 -3.65 -10.80 2.93
N ILE A 59 -2.49 -10.96 2.29
CA ILE A 59 -1.97 -9.98 1.33
C ILE A 59 -2.73 -9.97 -0.01
N GLU A 60 -3.48 -11.04 -0.32
CA GLU A 60 -4.23 -11.17 -1.58
C GLU A 60 -5.36 -10.13 -1.71
N ILE A 61 -5.85 -9.59 -0.58
CA ILE A 61 -6.91 -8.56 -0.58
C ILE A 61 -6.51 -7.28 -1.31
N LEU A 62 -5.21 -7.03 -1.49
CA LEU A 62 -4.70 -5.89 -2.26
C LEU A 62 -5.00 -6.00 -3.76
N ASP A 63 -5.21 -7.22 -4.27
CA ASP A 63 -5.57 -7.47 -5.67
C ASP A 63 -7.09 -7.35 -5.92
N GLU A 64 -7.88 -7.09 -4.86
CA GLU A 64 -9.35 -6.96 -4.90
C GLU A 64 -9.81 -5.58 -4.40
N PRO A 65 -9.40 -4.47 -5.05
CA PRO A 65 -9.71 -3.12 -4.56
C PRO A 65 -11.21 -2.82 -4.57
N GLU A 66 -12.00 -3.37 -5.48
CA GLU A 66 -13.44 -3.07 -5.55
C GLU A 66 -14.23 -3.56 -4.32
N THR A 67 -13.72 -4.56 -3.60
CA THR A 67 -14.35 -5.12 -2.39
C THR A 67 -13.61 -4.75 -1.11
N ASN A 68 -12.30 -4.48 -1.19
CA ASN A 68 -11.47 -4.27 -0.01
C ASN A 68 -10.98 -2.83 0.19
N LEU A 69 -11.04 -1.96 -0.83
CA LEU A 69 -10.60 -0.56 -0.72
C LEU A 69 -11.80 0.34 -0.41
N LEU A 70 -11.82 0.90 0.80
CA LEU A 70 -12.91 1.76 1.27
C LEU A 70 -12.72 3.22 0.87
N LEU A 71 -11.47 3.68 0.84
CA LEU A 71 -11.13 5.07 0.59
C LEU A 71 -9.68 5.20 0.12
N VAL A 72 -9.46 6.10 -0.84
CA VAL A 72 -8.14 6.58 -1.23
C VAL A 72 -8.03 8.04 -0.82
N MET A 73 -7.08 8.35 0.05
CA MET A 73 -6.68 9.73 0.32
C MET A 73 -5.36 10.00 -0.40
N LYS A 74 -5.31 11.11 -1.14
CA LYS A 74 -4.09 11.61 -1.76
C LYS A 74 -3.95 13.09 -1.46
N ASP A 75 -2.82 13.48 -0.89
CA ASP A 75 -2.51 14.86 -0.48
C ASP A 75 -3.66 15.50 0.34
N GLY A 76 -4.23 14.71 1.26
CA GLY A 76 -5.33 15.13 2.14
C GLY A 76 -6.71 15.22 1.47
N ARG A 77 -6.84 14.79 0.21
CA ARG A 77 -8.12 14.78 -0.54
C ARG A 77 -8.61 13.35 -0.75
N ILE A 78 -9.90 13.12 -0.59
CA ILE A 78 -10.55 11.82 -0.74
C ILE A 78 -10.97 11.63 -2.21
N TYR A 79 -10.73 10.43 -2.75
CA TYR A 79 -11.10 9.98 -4.09
C TYR A 79 -11.88 8.66 -4.05
#